data_AF-A0AAW1BWC7-F1
#
_entry.id   AF-A0AAW1BWC7-F1
#
_cell.length_a   1.000
_cell.length_b   1.000
_cell.length_c   1.000
_cell.angle_alpha   90.00
_cell.angle_beta   90.00
_cell.angle_gamma   90.00
#
_symmetry.space_group_name_H-M   'P 1'
#
loop_
_entity.id
_entity.type
_entity.pdbx_description
1 polymer ?
#
loop_
_entity_poly.entity_id
_entity_poly.type
_entity_poly.pdbx_seq_one_letter_code
_entity_poly.pdbx_strand_id
1 'polypeptide(L)'
;MGLIWRSVSTQFEEGVGREEKVKASPLVAGEKETNLENRGGGGGGGGGGGGESKLSPTTLETVSCCHPPRHLDSFRPLREAEVFSAALSLRFQRKMRAWIFFFLCLAGKALAVPQDALPEEMEVIEDPATQEPVGINPVQVEIGEFEETTVDVEEIVAENPCQNHHCKHGKVCEVDESNTPMCVCQDPSSCPTSTAVFEKVCGTDNKTYDTSCHFFATKCTLEGTKKGHKLHLDYIGPCKVIPACLDTELTEFPLRMRDWLKNVLVTLYERDEDNNLLNEKQKLKVKKLHENEKRLEAGDHPVELLARDFEKNYNMYIFPVHWQFGQLDLHPVDGYLSHTELAPLRAPLIPMEHCTTRFFETCDLDNDKYIALEEWANCFGIKEKDIDKDLVI
;
A
#
# COMPACT_ATOMS: atom_id res chain seq x y z
N MET A 1 -2.67 2.87 9.05
CA MET A 1 -2.48 2.40 7.66
C MET A 1 -0.97 2.37 7.38
N GLY A 2 -0.38 1.17 7.34
CA GLY A 2 1.08 0.99 7.22
C GLY A 2 1.67 1.55 5.93
N LEU A 3 3.00 1.66 5.88
CA LEU A 3 3.75 2.23 4.75
C LEU A 3 3.49 1.48 3.43
N ILE A 4 3.17 0.19 3.50
CA ILE A 4 2.73 -0.62 2.34
C ILE A 4 1.42 -0.06 1.78
N TRP A 5 0.46 0.34 2.61
CA TRP A 5 -0.79 0.94 2.12
C TRP A 5 -0.53 2.29 1.47
N ARG A 6 0.38 3.12 2.01
CA ARG A 6 0.78 4.38 1.34
C ARG A 6 1.51 4.11 0.02
N SER A 7 2.36 3.09 -0.04
CA SER A 7 3.09 2.70 -1.26
C SER A 7 2.16 2.08 -2.32
N VAL A 8 1.25 1.19 -1.91
CA VAL A 8 0.22 0.56 -2.74
C VAL A 8 -0.83 1.58 -3.20
N SER A 9 -1.29 2.48 -2.33
CA SER A 9 -2.18 3.59 -2.73
C SER A 9 -1.49 4.54 -3.71
N THR A 10 -0.21 4.86 -3.54
CA THR A 10 0.50 5.74 -4.49
C THR A 10 0.77 5.05 -5.83
N GLN A 11 1.08 3.75 -5.85
CA GLN A 11 1.15 2.98 -7.11
C GLN A 11 -0.22 2.81 -7.78
N PHE A 12 -1.30 2.72 -7.00
CA PHE A 12 -2.67 2.71 -7.53
C PHE A 12 -3.02 4.05 -8.20
N GLU A 13 -2.60 5.19 -7.64
CA GLU A 13 -2.79 6.50 -8.29
C GLU A 13 -1.99 6.66 -9.59
N GLU A 14 -0.79 6.07 -9.69
CA GLU A 14 0.01 6.07 -10.93
C GLU A 14 -0.55 5.11 -12.01
N GLY A 15 -1.21 4.02 -11.62
CA GLY A 15 -1.77 3.01 -12.53
C GLY A 15 -3.10 3.39 -13.20
N VAL A 16 -3.92 4.25 -12.58
CA VAL A 16 -5.22 4.68 -13.12
C VAL A 16 -5.07 5.69 -14.29
N GLY A 17 -3.88 6.27 -14.48
CA GLY A 17 -3.59 7.23 -15.55
C GLY A 17 -3.35 6.63 -16.96
N ARG A 18 -3.49 5.32 -17.16
CA ARG A 18 -3.13 4.65 -18.42
C ARG A 18 -4.18 3.67 -18.93
N GLU A 19 -5.46 4.07 -18.94
CA GLU A 19 -6.44 3.41 -19.83
C GLU A 19 -6.24 3.91 -21.27
N GLU A 20 -5.60 3.05 -22.07
CA GLU A 20 -5.51 3.18 -23.52
C GLU A 20 -6.93 3.04 -24.11
N LYS A 21 -7.42 4.11 -24.75
CA LYS A 21 -8.69 4.13 -25.49
C LYS A 21 -8.67 3.08 -26.61
N VAL A 22 -9.16 1.87 -26.34
CA VAL A 22 -9.52 0.91 -27.38
C VAL A 22 -10.86 1.32 -27.97
N LYS A 23 -10.79 1.82 -29.21
CA LYS A 23 -11.90 2.31 -30.02
C LYS A 23 -12.74 1.14 -30.51
N ALA A 24 -13.88 0.87 -29.88
CA ALA A 24 -14.87 -0.06 -30.40
C ALA A 24 -15.52 0.52 -31.68
N SER A 25 -15.45 -0.21 -32.79
CA SER A 25 -16.27 0.03 -33.98
C SER A 25 -17.47 -0.93 -33.97
N PRO A 26 -18.65 -0.52 -34.46
CA PRO A 26 -19.90 -1.21 -34.21
C PRO A 26 -20.12 -2.37 -35.19
N LEU A 27 -20.51 -3.53 -34.67
CA LEU A 27 -21.07 -4.62 -35.48
C LEU A 27 -22.60 -4.46 -35.53
N VAL A 28 -23.10 -4.45 -36.76
CA VAL A 28 -24.49 -4.29 -37.17
C VAL A 28 -25.33 -5.48 -36.70
N ALA A 29 -26.43 -5.20 -35.99
CA ALA A 29 -27.48 -6.16 -35.67
C ALA A 29 -28.36 -6.41 -36.91
N GLY A 30 -28.44 -7.67 -37.33
CA GLY A 30 -29.46 -8.14 -38.27
C GLY A 30 -30.54 -8.88 -37.50
N GLU A 31 -31.72 -8.29 -37.43
CA GLU A 31 -32.96 -8.93 -36.98
C GLU A 31 -33.33 -10.10 -37.92
N LYS A 32 -33.80 -11.20 -37.34
CA LYS A 32 -34.94 -11.95 -37.88
C LYS A 32 -35.62 -12.75 -36.78
N GLU A 33 -36.81 -12.27 -36.43
CA GLU A 33 -37.85 -12.99 -35.71
C GLU A 33 -38.21 -14.29 -36.41
N THR A 34 -38.48 -15.34 -35.65
CA THR A 34 -39.82 -15.97 -35.61
C THR A 34 -39.83 -16.97 -34.45
N ASN A 35 -40.86 -16.84 -33.62
CA ASN A 35 -41.13 -17.67 -32.46
C ASN A 35 -42.52 -18.31 -32.65
N LEU A 36 -42.82 -19.28 -31.78
CA LEU A 36 -44.13 -19.86 -31.46
C LEU A 36 -44.61 -21.12 -32.22
N GLU A 37 -44.40 -22.24 -31.54
CA GLU A 37 -45.42 -23.17 -31.01
C GLU A 37 -46.76 -23.33 -31.74
N ASN A 38 -47.08 -24.58 -32.07
CA ASN A 38 -48.29 -25.24 -31.55
C ASN A 38 -48.36 -26.71 -31.96
N ARG A 39 -48.46 -27.60 -30.96
CA ARG A 39 -49.37 -28.77 -30.99
C ARG A 39 -49.38 -29.48 -29.64
N GLY A 40 -50.39 -29.14 -28.84
CA GLY A 40 -50.89 -30.02 -27.78
C GLY A 40 -51.94 -30.98 -28.33
N GLY A 41 -52.07 -32.14 -27.67
CA GLY A 41 -53.31 -32.92 -27.65
C GLY A 41 -53.18 -34.39 -28.02
N GLY A 42 -53.27 -35.27 -27.02
CA GLY A 42 -54.06 -36.49 -27.13
C GLY A 42 -53.37 -37.82 -26.85
N GLY A 43 -53.65 -38.38 -25.68
CA GLY A 43 -54.09 -39.78 -25.58
C GLY A 43 -53.12 -40.83 -25.05
N GLY A 44 -53.45 -41.39 -23.88
CA GLY A 44 -53.51 -42.85 -23.72
C GLY A 44 -52.40 -43.55 -22.93
N GLY A 45 -52.70 -43.84 -21.65
CA GLY A 45 -52.70 -45.22 -21.12
C GLY A 45 -51.38 -45.89 -20.68
N GLY A 46 -51.28 -46.14 -19.36
CA GLY A 46 -51.03 -47.50 -18.83
C GLY A 46 -49.63 -47.85 -18.31
N GLY A 47 -49.58 -48.25 -17.02
CA GLY A 47 -48.70 -49.25 -16.37
C GLY A 47 -47.17 -49.08 -16.51
N GLY A 48 -46.37 -48.94 -15.45
CA GLY A 48 -46.29 -49.83 -14.30
C GLY A 48 -45.07 -50.76 -14.44
N GLY A 49 -44.17 -50.76 -13.46
CA GLY A 49 -43.20 -51.84 -13.23
C GLY A 49 -41.74 -51.46 -13.43
N GLY A 50 -40.95 -51.65 -12.37
CA GLY A 50 -39.51 -51.41 -12.35
C GLY A 50 -38.70 -52.57 -12.94
N GLY A 51 -37.39 -52.40 -12.93
CA GLY A 51 -36.46 -53.43 -13.41
C GLY A 51 -35.06 -52.88 -13.60
N GLU A 52 -34.23 -53.06 -12.58
CA GLU A 52 -32.77 -52.88 -12.63
C GLU A 52 -32.08 -53.74 -13.68
N SER A 53 -30.81 -53.39 -13.94
CA SER A 53 -29.69 -54.26 -14.36
C SER A 53 -29.63 -54.59 -15.86
N LYS A 54 -28.49 -54.71 -16.55
CA LYS A 54 -27.05 -54.41 -16.38
C LYS A 54 -26.41 -54.86 -17.72
N LEU A 55 -25.16 -54.43 -17.99
CA LEU A 55 -24.18 -54.94 -18.99
C LEU A 55 -24.33 -54.57 -20.49
N SER A 56 -23.41 -53.70 -20.95
CA SER A 56 -22.30 -53.90 -21.95
C SER A 56 -22.55 -54.63 -23.29
N PRO A 57 -21.61 -54.62 -24.28
CA PRO A 57 -20.72 -53.60 -24.86
C PRO A 57 -20.80 -53.57 -26.43
N THR A 58 -19.81 -52.97 -27.12
CA THR A 58 -19.53 -52.96 -28.59
C THR A 58 -20.36 -51.96 -29.41
N THR A 59 -19.85 -51.12 -30.32
CA THR A 59 -18.77 -51.19 -31.34
C THR A 59 -18.24 -49.75 -31.58
N LEU A 60 -16.94 -49.42 -31.48
CA LEU A 60 -15.91 -49.48 -32.54
C LEU A 60 -16.36 -48.99 -33.93
N GLU A 61 -16.15 -47.69 -34.19
CA GLU A 61 -15.65 -47.21 -35.48
C GLU A 61 -14.45 -46.28 -35.26
N THR A 62 -13.41 -46.57 -36.03
CA THR A 62 -12.09 -45.96 -36.11
C THR A 62 -11.95 -45.24 -37.45
N VAL A 63 -11.55 -43.95 -37.48
CA VAL A 63 -10.71 -43.31 -38.53
C VAL A 63 -10.15 -42.01 -37.90
N SER A 64 -8.92 -41.92 -37.40
CA SER A 64 -7.61 -41.73 -38.07
C SER A 64 -7.42 -40.43 -38.87
N CYS A 65 -6.68 -39.51 -38.25
CA CYS A 65 -5.65 -38.59 -38.76
C CYS A 65 -5.66 -38.10 -40.22
N CYS A 66 -5.58 -36.77 -40.41
CA CYS A 66 -4.76 -36.12 -41.45
C CYS A 66 -4.37 -34.66 -41.07
N HIS A 67 -3.08 -34.46 -40.80
CA HIS A 67 -2.25 -33.30 -41.24
C HIS A 67 -1.37 -33.83 -42.41
N PRO A 68 -0.64 -33.04 -43.23
CA PRO A 68 -0.47 -31.58 -43.35
C PRO A 68 -0.62 -31.09 -44.84
N PRO A 69 -0.07 -29.91 -45.24
CA PRO A 69 1.24 -29.96 -45.90
C PRO A 69 2.20 -28.79 -45.58
N ARG A 70 3.50 -29.07 -45.73
CA ARG A 70 4.63 -28.11 -45.85
C ARG A 70 5.08 -28.02 -47.32
N HIS A 71 5.56 -26.86 -47.75
CA HIS A 71 6.78 -26.64 -48.56
C HIS A 71 6.97 -25.10 -48.72
N LEU A 72 7.97 -24.48 -48.09
CA LEU A 72 9.37 -24.26 -48.51
C LEU A 72 9.54 -23.20 -49.61
N ASP A 73 10.18 -22.07 -49.25
CA ASP A 73 11.42 -21.54 -49.85
C ASP A 73 11.79 -20.23 -49.08
N SER A 74 12.85 -20.23 -48.27
CA SER A 74 14.24 -19.86 -48.60
C SER A 74 14.37 -18.45 -49.19
N PHE A 75 14.87 -17.47 -48.43
CA PHE A 75 15.79 -16.39 -48.91
C PHE A 75 16.34 -15.52 -47.75
N ARG A 76 17.64 -15.68 -47.47
CA ARG A 76 18.64 -14.61 -47.19
C ARG A 76 19.78 -14.88 -48.21
N PRO A 77 20.58 -13.92 -48.70
CA PRO A 77 21.17 -12.79 -47.96
C PRO A 77 21.37 -11.46 -48.75
N LEU A 78 21.88 -10.42 -48.08
CA LEU A 78 22.73 -9.27 -48.53
C LEU A 78 22.41 -8.05 -47.62
N ARG A 79 23.29 -7.58 -46.71
CA ARG A 79 24.44 -6.65 -46.87
C ARG A 79 24.18 -5.46 -47.80
N GLU A 80 23.93 -4.30 -47.19
CA GLU A 80 24.31 -2.91 -47.54
C GLU A 80 24.00 -2.11 -46.25
N ALA A 81 24.95 -1.58 -45.46
CA ALA A 81 25.97 -0.57 -45.71
C ALA A 81 25.37 0.82 -46.09
N GLU A 82 25.32 1.66 -45.05
CA GLU A 82 25.52 3.12 -45.05
C GLU A 82 24.34 4.10 -45.28
N VAL A 83 24.39 5.12 -44.41
CA VAL A 83 23.82 6.47 -44.46
C VAL A 83 22.36 6.65 -44.01
N PHE A 84 22.16 6.97 -42.73
CA PHE A 84 21.84 8.35 -42.33
C PHE A 84 22.10 8.59 -40.84
N SER A 85 22.67 9.76 -40.58
CA SER A 85 23.35 10.20 -39.37
C SER A 85 22.44 11.04 -38.47
N ALA A 86 22.82 11.10 -37.19
CA ALA A 86 22.59 12.18 -36.24
C ALA A 86 21.18 12.39 -35.64
N ALA A 87 20.90 11.69 -34.54
CA ALA A 87 20.05 12.19 -33.45
C ALA A 87 20.35 11.52 -32.10
N LEU A 88 21.62 11.47 -31.70
CA LEU A 88 22.00 11.06 -30.35
C LEU A 88 23.21 11.85 -29.86
N SER A 89 23.04 13.16 -29.64
CA SER A 89 23.97 13.95 -28.81
C SER A 89 23.40 15.32 -28.44
N LEU A 90 22.22 15.37 -27.81
CA LEU A 90 21.70 16.59 -27.17
C LEU A 90 21.01 16.23 -25.86
N ARG A 91 21.82 16.04 -24.81
CA ARG A 91 21.43 16.23 -23.39
C ARG A 91 22.61 16.12 -22.40
N PHE A 92 23.86 16.04 -22.89
CA PHE A 92 25.08 15.97 -22.06
C PHE A 92 26.02 17.18 -22.23
N GLN A 93 25.49 18.37 -22.54
CA GLN A 93 26.27 19.61 -22.72
C GLN A 93 25.59 20.85 -22.09
N ARG A 94 24.90 20.68 -20.95
CA ARG A 94 24.26 21.82 -20.24
C ARG A 94 24.67 22.03 -18.78
N LYS A 95 25.61 21.24 -18.24
CA LYS A 95 26.04 21.37 -16.83
C LYS A 95 27.53 21.66 -16.59
N MET A 96 28.37 21.75 -17.62
CA MET A 96 29.80 22.11 -17.50
C MET A 96 30.15 23.45 -18.16
N ARG A 97 29.31 24.48 -17.95
CA ARG A 97 29.59 25.86 -18.40
C ARG A 97 29.30 26.94 -17.35
N ALA A 98 29.04 26.55 -16.11
CA ALA A 98 28.79 27.47 -14.99
C ALA A 98 29.96 27.60 -14.00
N TRP A 99 31.00 26.75 -14.10
CA TRP A 99 32.11 26.74 -13.13
C TRP A 99 33.41 27.38 -13.63
N ILE A 100 33.49 27.74 -14.91
CA ILE A 100 34.70 28.38 -15.48
C ILE A 100 34.67 29.92 -15.37
N PHE A 101 33.52 30.52 -15.04
CA PHE A 101 33.41 31.96 -14.81
C PHE A 101 33.51 32.39 -13.34
N PHE A 102 33.48 31.45 -12.38
CA PHE A 102 33.58 31.79 -10.94
C PHE A 102 35.01 31.68 -10.38
N PHE A 103 35.96 31.08 -11.12
CA PHE A 103 37.34 30.88 -10.68
C PHE A 103 38.38 31.85 -11.26
N LEU A 104 37.97 32.89 -12.00
CA LEU A 104 38.86 33.85 -12.66
C LEU A 104 38.84 35.28 -12.08
N CYS A 105 38.23 35.49 -10.91
CA CYS A 105 38.20 36.81 -10.23
C CYS A 105 38.87 36.84 -8.85
N LEU A 106 39.70 35.85 -8.49
CA LEU A 106 40.43 35.82 -7.22
C LEU A 106 41.94 35.68 -7.43
N ALA A 107 42.55 36.66 -8.10
CA ALA A 107 43.99 36.85 -8.09
C ALA A 107 44.34 38.32 -8.37
N GLY A 108 44.46 39.12 -7.30
CA GLY A 108 44.92 40.51 -7.37
C GLY A 108 44.88 41.19 -6.01
N LYS A 109 45.90 40.96 -5.18
CA LYS A 109 46.16 41.65 -3.91
C LYS A 109 46.89 42.99 -4.16
N ALA A 110 46.63 44.01 -3.31
CA ALA A 110 47.62 44.62 -2.39
C ALA A 110 47.50 46.17 -2.19
N LEU A 111 47.32 46.54 -0.91
CA LEU A 111 48.00 47.58 -0.07
C LEU A 111 47.79 49.12 -0.23
N ALA A 112 47.40 49.72 0.92
CA ALA A 112 47.86 50.97 1.61
C ALA A 112 47.30 52.40 1.30
N VAL A 113 46.47 52.95 2.23
CA VAL A 113 46.62 54.13 3.18
C VAL A 113 47.35 55.43 2.71
N PRO A 114 47.04 56.69 3.16
CA PRO A 114 45.78 57.43 3.51
C PRO A 114 45.72 58.90 2.96
N GLN A 115 44.71 59.67 3.41
CA GLN A 115 44.63 61.14 3.64
C GLN A 115 43.97 62.13 2.64
N ASP A 116 43.06 62.90 3.25
CA ASP A 116 42.71 64.33 3.09
C ASP A 116 41.58 64.84 2.17
N ALA A 117 40.80 65.74 2.80
CA ALA A 117 39.95 66.83 2.30
C ALA A 117 38.41 66.60 2.15
N LEU A 118 37.71 67.08 3.19
CA LEU A 118 36.31 67.55 3.32
C LEU A 118 35.91 68.69 2.34
N PRO A 119 34.70 69.32 2.38
CA PRO A 119 33.35 68.89 2.79
C PRO A 119 32.22 69.35 1.81
N GLU A 120 30.95 69.00 2.08
CA GLU A 120 29.83 69.93 2.40
C GLU A 120 28.53 69.11 2.56
N GLU A 121 28.08 68.93 3.81
CA GLU A 121 26.85 69.49 4.42
C GLU A 121 25.57 68.73 3.99
N MET A 122 24.66 68.29 4.85
CA MET A 122 24.30 68.72 6.21
C MET A 122 23.55 67.58 6.95
N GLU A 123 23.90 67.44 8.23
CA GLU A 123 23.25 66.74 9.35
C GLU A 123 21.79 67.22 9.61
N VAL A 124 20.91 66.67 10.45
CA VAL A 124 20.83 65.53 11.39
C VAL A 124 19.36 65.35 11.81
N ILE A 125 19.08 64.14 12.28
CA ILE A 125 17.89 63.57 12.93
C ILE A 125 17.49 64.32 14.22
N GLU A 126 16.22 64.31 14.63
CA GLU A 126 15.78 64.01 16.03
C GLU A 126 14.24 64.10 16.19
N ASP A 127 13.62 62.97 16.58
CA ASP A 127 12.49 62.91 17.54
C ASP A 127 13.08 63.13 18.95
N PRO A 128 12.34 63.44 20.06
CA PRO A 128 10.88 63.34 20.30
C PRO A 128 10.29 64.52 21.14
N ALA A 129 8.96 64.55 21.36
CA ALA A 129 8.31 64.89 22.64
C ALA A 129 6.80 65.19 22.51
N THR A 130 6.05 64.63 23.46
CA THR A 130 4.65 64.86 23.85
C THR A 130 4.31 66.32 24.18
N GLN A 131 3.08 66.77 23.85
CA GLN A 131 2.09 67.39 24.76
C GLN A 131 0.80 67.80 23.98
N GLU A 132 -0.37 67.51 24.56
CA GLU A 132 -1.67 68.08 24.14
C GLU A 132 -1.76 69.59 24.48
N PRO A 133 -2.84 70.33 24.09
CA PRO A 133 -3.98 70.41 25.04
C PRO A 133 -5.39 70.84 24.48
N VAL A 134 -6.39 70.61 25.35
CA VAL A 134 -7.69 71.30 25.62
C VAL A 134 -8.86 71.28 24.61
N GLY A 135 -10.03 70.83 25.09
CA GLY A 135 -11.34 71.27 24.59
C GLY A 135 -12.62 70.61 25.12
N ILE A 136 -12.89 70.65 26.44
CA ILE A 136 -14.19 70.84 27.17
C ILE A 136 -15.49 70.89 26.30
N ASN A 137 -16.66 70.25 26.58
CA ASN A 137 -17.46 70.00 27.82
C ASN A 137 -18.73 69.12 27.46
N PRO A 138 -19.74 68.88 28.34
CA PRO A 138 -20.01 67.62 29.06
C PRO A 138 -21.41 67.01 28.79
N VAL A 139 -21.71 65.82 29.33
CA VAL A 139 -22.87 65.56 30.24
C VAL A 139 -22.62 64.21 30.92
N GLN A 140 -22.48 64.24 32.24
CA GLN A 140 -22.48 63.07 33.13
C GLN A 140 -23.91 62.77 33.60
N VAL A 141 -24.25 61.49 33.73
CA VAL A 141 -25.16 61.01 34.79
C VAL A 141 -24.50 59.78 35.40
N GLU A 142 -24.05 59.93 36.65
CA GLU A 142 -23.59 58.84 37.51
C GLU A 142 -24.79 57.99 37.97
N ILE A 143 -24.65 56.68 37.88
CA ILE A 143 -25.36 55.73 38.74
C ILE A 143 -24.30 54.74 39.20
N GLY A 144 -23.96 54.78 40.49
CA GLY A 144 -23.01 53.86 41.09
C GLY A 144 -23.58 52.45 41.15
N GLU A 145 -22.77 51.47 40.77
CA GLU A 145 -23.06 50.06 40.96
C GLU A 145 -21.77 49.33 41.38
N PHE A 146 -21.77 48.94 42.66
CA PHE A 146 -21.10 47.82 43.31
C PHE A 146 -19.81 47.25 42.66
N GLU A 147 -18.66 47.39 43.35
CA GLU A 147 -17.49 46.55 43.10
C GLU A 147 -17.82 45.10 43.48
N GLU A 148 -18.22 44.29 42.49
CA GLU A 148 -18.25 42.85 42.61
C GLU A 148 -16.83 42.34 42.35
N THR A 149 -16.23 41.74 43.38
CA THR A 149 -14.92 41.08 43.26
C THR A 149 -15.07 39.91 42.30
N THR A 150 -14.56 40.04 41.08
CA THR A 150 -14.40 38.92 40.17
C THR A 150 -13.37 37.97 40.79
N VAL A 151 -13.88 36.94 41.47
CA VAL A 151 -13.08 35.75 41.77
C VAL A 151 -12.78 35.14 40.41
N ASP A 152 -11.54 35.25 39.96
CA ASP A 152 -11.00 34.43 38.88
C ASP A 152 -11.08 32.97 39.36
N VAL A 153 -12.21 32.33 39.10
CA VAL A 153 -12.31 30.88 39.18
C VAL A 153 -11.52 30.39 37.98
N GLU A 154 -10.26 30.03 38.21
CA GLU A 154 -9.52 29.17 37.29
C GLU A 154 -10.40 27.92 37.08
N GLU A 155 -11.14 27.90 35.97
CA GLU A 155 -11.86 26.74 35.52
C GLU A 155 -10.82 25.65 35.24
N ILE A 156 -10.64 24.75 36.20
CA ILE A 156 -9.87 23.53 36.01
C ILE A 156 -10.65 22.73 34.97
N VAL A 157 -10.34 22.93 33.69
CA VAL A 157 -10.87 22.10 32.60
C VAL A 157 -10.37 20.70 32.89
N ALA A 158 -11.22 19.86 33.47
CA ALA A 158 -10.91 18.46 33.65
C ALA A 158 -10.66 17.87 32.27
N GLU A 159 -9.39 17.56 31.98
CA GLU A 159 -9.00 16.93 30.72
C GLU A 159 -9.85 15.67 30.52
N ASN A 160 -10.43 15.50 29.32
CA ASN A 160 -11.25 14.34 29.02
C ASN A 160 -10.36 13.08 29.17
N PRO A 161 -10.67 12.14 30.09
CA PRO A 161 -9.84 10.96 30.33
C PRO A 161 -9.63 10.08 29.10
N CYS A 162 -10.52 10.19 28.10
CA CYS A 162 -10.44 9.46 26.84
C CYS A 162 -9.59 10.13 25.76
N GLN A 163 -9.14 11.38 25.94
CA GLN A 163 -8.43 12.13 24.90
C GLN A 163 -7.10 11.47 24.48
N ASN A 164 -6.38 10.88 25.44
CA ASN A 164 -5.11 10.17 25.21
C ASN A 164 -5.22 8.65 25.46
N HIS A 165 -6.43 8.13 25.66
CA HIS A 165 -6.66 6.71 25.91
C HIS A 165 -7.06 5.97 24.63
N HIS A 166 -6.09 5.30 24.01
CA HIS A 166 -6.31 4.59 22.75
C HIS A 166 -6.82 3.16 22.98
N CYS A 167 -7.98 2.86 22.38
CA CYS A 167 -8.57 1.53 22.41
C CYS A 167 -8.10 0.67 21.23
N LYS A 168 -8.25 -0.65 21.37
CA LYS A 168 -8.01 -1.60 20.27
C LYS A 168 -9.01 -1.37 19.12
N HIS A 169 -8.68 -1.91 17.94
CA HIS A 169 -9.55 -1.83 16.77
C HIS A 169 -10.99 -2.28 17.07
N GLY A 170 -11.96 -1.48 16.61
CA GLY A 170 -13.38 -1.72 16.82
C GLY A 170 -13.91 -1.31 18.19
N LYS A 171 -13.07 -0.69 19.03
CA LYS A 171 -13.45 -0.13 20.32
C LYS A 171 -13.24 1.38 20.36
N VAL A 172 -14.06 2.06 21.14
CA VAL A 172 -13.98 3.49 21.45
C VAL A 172 -13.85 3.67 22.96
N CYS A 173 -13.22 4.77 23.36
CA CYS A 173 -13.09 5.11 24.77
C CYS A 173 -14.35 5.85 25.24
N GLU A 174 -14.95 5.37 26.32
CA GLU A 174 -16.02 6.03 27.07
C GLU A 174 -15.61 6.13 28.53
N VAL A 175 -16.12 7.13 29.25
CA VAL A 175 -15.87 7.28 30.70
C VAL A 175 -17.00 6.61 31.49
N ASP A 176 -16.63 5.90 32.55
CA ASP A 176 -17.60 5.30 33.47
C ASP A 176 -18.13 6.28 34.52
N GLU A 177 -18.99 5.81 35.43
CA GLU A 177 -19.55 6.62 36.53
C GLU A 177 -18.49 7.18 37.49
N SER A 178 -17.28 6.62 37.50
CA SER A 178 -16.14 7.03 38.31
C SER A 178 -15.16 7.96 37.58
N ASN A 179 -15.52 8.42 36.38
CA ASN A 179 -14.65 9.20 35.49
C ASN A 179 -13.39 8.43 35.05
N THR A 180 -13.47 7.10 34.99
CA THR A 180 -12.39 6.21 34.53
C THR A 180 -12.60 5.87 33.06
N PRO A 181 -11.58 5.99 32.18
CA PRO A 181 -11.71 5.62 30.78
C PRO A 181 -11.83 4.09 30.61
N MET A 182 -12.80 3.65 29.81
CA MET A 182 -13.07 2.26 29.47
C MET A 182 -13.24 2.08 27.96
N CYS A 183 -12.74 0.98 27.42
CA CYS A 183 -12.90 0.66 25.99
C CYS A 183 -14.13 -0.21 25.76
N VAL A 184 -15.15 0.36 25.14
CA VAL A 184 -16.38 -0.35 24.73
C VAL A 184 -16.39 -0.58 23.22
N CYS A 185 -17.19 -1.52 22.72
CA CYS A 185 -17.31 -1.73 21.28
C CYS A 185 -17.93 -0.51 20.60
N GLN A 186 -17.33 -0.10 19.49
CA GLN A 186 -17.87 0.95 18.65
C GLN A 186 -19.19 0.51 18.01
N ASP A 187 -20.19 1.38 17.99
CA ASP A 187 -21.40 1.16 17.20
C ASP A 187 -21.07 1.30 15.70
N PRO A 188 -21.36 0.30 14.85
CA PRO A 188 -21.18 0.43 13.40
C PRO A 188 -21.87 1.66 12.80
N SER A 189 -22.95 2.17 13.39
CA SER A 189 -23.65 3.37 12.91
C SER A 189 -22.84 4.67 13.11
N SER A 190 -21.89 4.66 14.04
CA SER A 190 -20.98 5.79 14.31
C SER A 190 -19.79 5.84 13.34
N CYS A 191 -19.61 4.81 12.50
CA CYS A 191 -18.54 4.78 11.53
C CYS A 191 -18.81 5.79 10.39
N PRO A 192 -17.78 6.48 9.87
CA PRO A 192 -17.94 7.31 8.68
C PRO A 192 -18.49 6.50 7.52
N THR A 193 -19.57 7.00 6.91
CA THR A 193 -20.14 6.38 5.71
C THR A 193 -19.29 6.74 4.49
N SER A 194 -19.01 5.75 3.65
CA SER A 194 -18.29 5.95 2.40
C SER A 194 -19.00 5.29 1.24
N THR A 195 -19.06 6.02 0.12
CA THR A 195 -19.51 5.49 -1.17
C THR A 195 -18.34 4.98 -2.00
N ALA A 196 -17.11 5.23 -1.57
CA ALA A 196 -15.91 4.81 -2.28
C ALA A 196 -15.74 3.28 -2.19
N VAL A 197 -15.68 2.64 -3.37
CA VAL A 197 -15.54 1.18 -3.46
C VAL A 197 -14.21 0.71 -2.86
N PHE A 198 -13.14 1.50 -2.99
CA PHE A 198 -11.81 1.15 -2.47
C PHE A 198 -11.70 1.22 -0.94
N GLU A 199 -12.64 1.87 -0.25
CA GLU A 199 -12.67 1.91 1.22
C GLU A 199 -13.40 0.72 1.84
N LYS A 200 -14.16 -0.03 1.03
CA LYS A 200 -14.80 -1.27 1.45
C LYS A 200 -13.76 -2.32 1.82
N VAL A 201 -14.19 -3.33 2.57
CA VAL A 201 -13.33 -4.47 2.94
C VAL A 201 -14.07 -5.79 2.85
N CYS A 202 -13.33 -6.88 2.65
CA CYS A 202 -13.87 -8.24 2.65
C CYS A 202 -13.45 -8.98 3.93
N GLY A 203 -14.41 -9.61 4.60
CA GLY A 203 -14.15 -10.51 5.73
C GLY A 203 -13.91 -11.95 5.29
N THR A 204 -13.33 -12.77 6.17
CA THR A 204 -13.15 -14.22 5.96
C THR A 204 -14.46 -15.00 5.82
N ASP A 205 -15.60 -14.39 6.16
CA ASP A 205 -16.94 -14.90 5.90
C ASP A 205 -17.45 -14.57 4.48
N ASN A 206 -16.57 -14.08 3.61
CA ASN A 206 -16.87 -13.63 2.24
C ASN A 206 -17.96 -12.55 2.19
N LYS A 207 -18.08 -11.76 3.26
CA LYS A 207 -18.99 -10.63 3.35
C LYS A 207 -18.23 -9.33 3.13
N THR A 208 -18.78 -8.47 2.27
CA THR A 208 -18.27 -7.11 2.10
C THR A 208 -18.83 -6.19 3.18
N TYR A 209 -17.95 -5.41 3.79
CA TYR A 209 -18.26 -4.38 4.78
C TYR A 209 -17.95 -3.01 4.18
N ASP A 210 -18.69 -1.98 4.60
CA ASP A 210 -18.60 -0.65 3.97
C ASP A 210 -17.26 0.04 4.19
N THR A 211 -16.66 -0.13 5.37
CA THR A 211 -15.30 0.31 5.67
C THR A 211 -14.64 -0.62 6.69
N SER A 212 -13.32 -0.49 6.88
CA SER A 212 -12.60 -1.17 7.98
C SER A 212 -13.23 -0.88 9.35
N CYS A 213 -13.75 0.33 9.58
CA CYS A 213 -14.44 0.69 10.82
C CYS A 213 -15.66 -0.22 11.05
N HIS A 214 -16.53 -0.34 10.05
CA HIS A 214 -17.72 -1.20 10.13
C HIS A 214 -17.37 -2.67 10.38
N PHE A 215 -16.31 -3.17 9.74
CA PHE A 215 -15.81 -4.52 9.97
C PHE A 215 -15.36 -4.72 11.43
N PHE A 216 -14.49 -3.85 11.95
CA PHE A 216 -13.96 -4.02 13.31
C PHE A 216 -15.00 -3.77 14.39
N ALA A 217 -15.90 -2.80 14.20
CA ALA A 217 -17.07 -2.59 15.07
C ALA A 217 -17.93 -3.87 15.13
N THR A 218 -18.24 -4.46 13.97
CA THR A 218 -18.98 -5.74 13.91
C THR A 218 -18.23 -6.87 14.59
N LYS A 219 -16.92 -7.03 14.33
CA LYS A 219 -16.09 -8.07 14.96
C LYS A 219 -16.06 -7.90 16.48
N CYS A 220 -16.00 -6.67 16.98
CA CYS A 220 -16.00 -6.36 18.42
C CYS A 220 -17.24 -6.91 19.13
N THR A 221 -18.43 -6.72 18.55
CA THR A 221 -19.69 -7.25 19.12
C THR A 221 -19.73 -8.79 19.20
N LEU A 222 -18.83 -9.47 18.48
CA LEU A 222 -18.71 -10.93 18.46
C LEU A 222 -17.55 -11.43 19.34
N GLU A 223 -16.87 -10.57 20.10
CA GLU A 223 -15.81 -10.96 21.04
C GLU A 223 -16.30 -12.05 22.01
N GLY A 224 -15.44 -13.04 22.28
CA GLY A 224 -15.77 -14.21 23.11
C GLY A 224 -16.62 -15.28 22.42
N THR A 225 -17.07 -15.07 21.19
CA THR A 225 -17.83 -16.07 20.41
C THR A 225 -16.94 -16.81 19.41
N LYS A 226 -17.26 -18.08 19.13
CA LYS A 226 -16.57 -18.87 18.08
C LYS A 226 -16.61 -18.19 16.70
N LYS A 227 -17.66 -17.40 16.41
CA LYS A 227 -17.78 -16.65 15.16
C LYS A 227 -16.81 -15.47 15.12
N GLY A 228 -16.72 -14.69 16.21
CA GLY A 228 -15.78 -13.58 16.32
C GLY A 228 -14.32 -14.01 16.23
N HIS A 229 -13.99 -15.16 16.85
CA HIS A 229 -12.65 -15.76 16.74
C HIS A 229 -12.26 -16.16 15.32
N LYS A 230 -13.20 -16.52 14.45
CA LYS A 230 -12.94 -16.90 13.05
C LYS A 230 -13.09 -15.75 12.04
N LEU A 231 -13.70 -14.65 12.46
CA LEU A 231 -13.96 -13.51 11.61
C LEU A 231 -12.72 -12.62 11.56
N HIS A 232 -12.01 -12.60 10.43
CA HIS A 232 -10.84 -11.75 10.20
C HIS A 232 -11.05 -10.89 8.96
N LEU A 233 -10.29 -9.79 8.90
CA LEU A 233 -10.20 -8.99 7.69
C LEU A 233 -9.40 -9.81 6.69
N ASP A 234 -9.99 -10.16 5.54
CA ASP A 234 -9.30 -10.95 4.55
C ASP A 234 -8.47 -10.04 3.64
N TYR A 235 -9.10 -9.05 3.00
CA TYR A 235 -8.43 -8.06 2.16
C TYR A 235 -9.23 -6.76 2.08
N ILE A 236 -8.55 -5.71 1.65
CA ILE A 236 -9.14 -4.39 1.42
C ILE A 236 -9.73 -4.33 0.01
N GLY A 237 -10.88 -3.70 -0.14
CA GLY A 237 -11.76 -3.75 -1.29
C GLY A 237 -13.00 -4.62 -1.06
N PRO A 238 -14.00 -4.55 -1.95
CA PRO A 238 -15.17 -5.43 -1.88
C PRO A 238 -14.78 -6.88 -2.15
N CYS A 239 -15.60 -7.83 -1.68
CA CYS A 239 -15.33 -9.24 -1.92
C CYS A 239 -15.33 -9.56 -3.42
N LYS A 240 -14.31 -10.30 -3.85
CA LYS A 240 -14.08 -10.79 -5.21
C LYS A 240 -13.94 -12.32 -5.19
N VAL A 241 -14.11 -12.93 -6.35
CA VAL A 241 -13.78 -14.35 -6.54
C VAL A 241 -12.25 -14.48 -6.53
N ILE A 242 -11.72 -15.24 -5.58
CA ILE A 242 -10.29 -15.53 -5.49
C ILE A 242 -10.02 -16.86 -6.22
N PRO A 243 -9.13 -16.89 -7.22
CA PRO A 243 -8.76 -18.13 -7.89
C PRO A 243 -8.03 -19.08 -6.92
N ALA A 244 -8.14 -20.39 -7.16
CA ALA A 244 -7.40 -21.35 -6.37
C ALA A 244 -5.89 -21.22 -6.65
N CYS A 245 -5.08 -21.23 -5.59
CA CYS A 245 -3.63 -21.26 -5.70
C CYS A 245 -3.17 -22.68 -6.07
N LEU A 246 -2.53 -22.85 -7.23
CA LEU A 246 -1.99 -24.13 -7.68
C LEU A 246 -0.72 -24.49 -6.91
N ASP A 247 -0.35 -25.78 -6.90
CA ASP A 247 0.87 -26.23 -6.20
C ASP A 247 2.13 -25.64 -6.80
N THR A 248 2.18 -25.50 -8.13
CA THR A 248 3.30 -24.86 -8.84
C THR A 248 3.43 -23.39 -8.41
N GLU A 249 2.30 -22.70 -8.32
CA GLU A 249 2.25 -21.30 -7.90
C GLU A 249 2.71 -21.14 -6.46
N LEU A 250 2.26 -22.02 -5.57
CA LEU A 250 2.65 -22.03 -4.17
C LEU A 250 4.17 -22.21 -3.98
N THR A 251 4.81 -23.06 -4.80
CA THR A 251 6.28 -23.25 -4.75
C THR A 251 7.07 -22.03 -5.23
N GLU A 252 6.51 -21.22 -6.14
CA GLU A 252 7.15 -19.99 -6.64
C GLU A 252 6.92 -18.77 -5.75
N PHE A 253 5.79 -18.76 -5.03
CA PHE A 253 5.34 -17.64 -4.20
C PHE A 253 6.43 -17.05 -3.28
N PRO A 254 7.14 -17.83 -2.43
CA PRO A 254 8.14 -17.26 -1.52
C PRO A 254 9.32 -16.59 -2.26
N LEU A 255 9.66 -17.04 -3.47
CA LEU A 255 10.75 -16.44 -4.26
C LEU A 255 10.31 -15.09 -4.83
N ARG A 256 9.10 -15.03 -5.39
CA ARG A 256 8.52 -13.80 -5.97
C ARG A 256 8.22 -12.77 -4.90
N MET A 257 7.62 -13.18 -3.78
CA MET A 257 7.33 -12.30 -2.66
C MET A 257 8.62 -11.71 -2.07
N ARG A 258 9.66 -12.53 -1.86
CA ARG A 258 10.93 -12.03 -1.28
C ARG A 258 11.64 -11.03 -2.19
N ASP A 259 11.63 -11.24 -3.51
CA ASP A 259 12.14 -10.26 -4.47
C ASP A 259 11.29 -8.97 -4.47
N TRP A 260 9.96 -9.11 -4.43
CA TRP A 260 9.05 -7.98 -4.32
C TRP A 260 9.32 -7.15 -3.06
N LEU A 261 9.49 -7.78 -1.88
CA LEU A 261 9.82 -7.07 -0.63
C LEU A 261 11.11 -6.26 -0.73
N LYS A 262 12.16 -6.84 -1.30
CA LYS A 262 13.43 -6.15 -1.55
C LYS A 262 13.21 -4.91 -2.43
N ASN A 263 12.46 -5.06 -3.53
CA ASN A 263 12.23 -3.98 -4.47
C ASN A 263 11.32 -2.87 -3.89
N VAL A 264 10.27 -3.23 -3.16
CA VAL A 264 9.42 -2.28 -2.42
C VAL A 264 10.29 -1.43 -1.50
N LEU A 265 11.16 -2.06 -0.72
CA LEU A 265 12.01 -1.34 0.21
C LEU A 265 12.99 -0.38 -0.48
N VAL A 266 13.57 -0.79 -1.61
CA VAL A 266 14.42 0.07 -2.43
C VAL A 266 13.64 1.26 -2.99
N THR A 267 12.43 1.04 -3.53
CA THR A 267 11.59 2.13 -4.04
C THR A 267 11.14 3.10 -2.94
N LEU A 268 10.88 2.60 -1.72
CA LEU A 268 10.59 3.46 -0.57
C LEU A 268 11.77 4.36 -0.24
N TYR A 269 12.99 3.83 -0.26
CA TYR A 269 14.20 4.61 -0.03
C TYR A 269 14.44 5.67 -1.10
N GLU A 270 14.23 5.36 -2.37
CA GLU A 270 14.38 6.31 -3.48
C GLU A 270 13.37 7.47 -3.40
N ARG A 271 12.18 7.22 -2.85
CA ARG A 271 11.11 8.22 -2.70
C ARG A 271 11.17 9.02 -1.41
N ASP A 272 12.03 8.63 -0.47
CA ASP A 272 12.07 9.20 0.87
C ASP A 272 12.87 10.51 0.94
N GLU A 273 12.36 11.54 0.25
CA GLU A 273 12.96 12.89 0.17
C GLU A 273 12.94 13.62 1.53
N ASP A 274 11.91 13.39 2.36
CA ASP A 274 11.65 14.12 3.61
C ASP A 274 11.96 13.35 4.91
N ASN A 275 12.53 12.13 4.82
CA ASN A 275 12.74 11.24 5.99
C ASN A 275 11.45 10.83 6.71
N ASN A 276 10.35 10.70 5.96
CA ASN A 276 9.04 10.38 6.51
C ASN A 276 8.59 8.93 6.21
N LEU A 277 9.35 8.17 5.40
CA LEU A 277 9.03 6.78 5.07
C LEU A 277 9.89 5.78 5.82
N LEU A 278 11.19 6.06 6.00
CA LEU A 278 12.13 5.19 6.68
C LEU A 278 12.86 5.97 7.77
N ASN A 279 13.05 5.33 8.93
CA ASN A 279 13.89 5.92 9.98
C ASN A 279 15.39 5.88 9.59
N GLU A 280 16.23 6.67 10.26
CA GLU A 280 17.67 6.79 9.94
C GLU A 280 18.42 5.44 9.91
N LYS A 281 18.11 4.53 10.84
CA LYS A 281 18.73 3.19 10.92
C LYS A 281 18.30 2.34 9.72
N GLN A 282 17.02 2.39 9.35
CA GLN A 282 16.46 1.71 8.19
C GLN A 282 17.06 2.27 6.90
N LYS A 283 17.11 3.60 6.73
CA LYS A 283 17.73 4.26 5.57
C LYS A 283 19.17 3.82 5.35
N LEU A 284 19.99 3.74 6.38
CA LEU A 284 21.37 3.30 6.24
C LEU A 284 21.48 1.85 5.76
N LYS A 285 20.56 0.96 6.17
CA LYS A 285 20.50 -0.43 5.70
C LYS A 285 20.05 -0.50 4.25
N VAL A 286 18.99 0.23 3.88
CA VAL A 286 18.49 0.25 2.50
C VAL A 286 19.46 0.94 1.54
N LYS A 287 20.17 1.98 1.98
CA LYS A 287 21.23 2.62 1.20
C LYS A 287 22.29 1.61 0.75
N LYS A 288 22.77 0.77 1.67
CA LYS A 288 23.74 -0.30 1.36
C LYS A 288 23.18 -1.34 0.38
N LEU A 289 21.87 -1.57 0.40
CA LEU A 289 21.17 -2.44 -0.54
C LEU A 289 21.06 -1.78 -1.92
N HIS A 290 20.58 -0.54 -1.97
CA HIS A 290 20.36 0.23 -3.20
C HIS A 290 21.66 0.46 -3.99
N GLU A 291 22.75 0.84 -3.31
CA GLU A 291 24.07 1.11 -3.90
C GLU A 291 24.86 -0.16 -4.28
N ASN A 292 24.34 -1.35 -3.98
CA ASN A 292 25.06 -2.59 -4.26
C ASN A 292 25.01 -2.96 -5.74
N GLU A 293 26.17 -2.97 -6.41
CA GLU A 293 26.29 -3.32 -7.83
C GLU A 293 25.83 -4.75 -8.18
N LYS A 294 25.78 -5.66 -7.19
CA LYS A 294 25.33 -7.05 -7.39
C LYS A 294 23.83 -7.22 -7.20
N ARG A 295 23.11 -6.15 -6.82
CA ARG A 295 21.66 -6.19 -6.63
C ARG A 295 20.98 -6.50 -7.97
N LEU A 296 20.16 -7.54 -7.99
CA LEU A 296 19.24 -7.77 -9.09
C LEU A 296 18.19 -6.66 -9.12
N GLU A 297 18.16 -5.87 -10.20
CA GLU A 297 17.17 -4.81 -10.44
C GLU A 297 15.75 -5.37 -10.55
N ALA A 298 14.74 -4.51 -10.31
CA ALA A 298 13.34 -4.90 -10.42
C ALA A 298 12.99 -5.28 -11.88
N GLY A 299 12.24 -6.36 -12.05
CA GLY A 299 11.82 -6.85 -13.35
C GLY A 299 11.06 -8.17 -13.27
N ASP A 300 10.50 -8.60 -14.39
CA ASP A 300 9.89 -9.93 -14.50
C ASP A 300 10.98 -10.97 -14.73
N HIS A 301 11.45 -11.57 -13.64
CA HIS A 301 12.54 -12.53 -13.64
C HIS A 301 12.04 -13.97 -13.58
N PRO A 302 12.67 -14.92 -14.31
CA PRO A 302 12.37 -16.33 -14.16
C PRO A 302 12.74 -16.82 -12.76
N VAL A 303 12.00 -17.81 -12.28
CA VAL A 303 12.12 -18.34 -10.91
C VAL A 303 13.53 -18.86 -10.62
N GLU A 304 14.19 -19.46 -11.60
CA GLU A 304 15.56 -19.97 -11.45
C GLU A 304 16.58 -18.85 -11.22
N LEU A 305 16.35 -17.66 -11.80
CA LEU A 305 17.19 -16.51 -11.55
C LEU A 305 16.98 -15.97 -10.13
N LEU A 306 15.72 -15.89 -9.68
CA LEU A 306 15.39 -15.46 -8.31
C LEU A 306 15.98 -16.41 -7.26
N ALA A 307 15.93 -17.72 -7.50
CA ALA A 307 16.55 -18.72 -6.64
C ALA A 307 18.07 -18.53 -6.55
N ARG A 308 18.75 -18.39 -7.70
CA ARG A 308 20.19 -18.18 -7.76
C ARG A 308 20.61 -16.87 -7.11
N ASP A 309 19.85 -15.80 -7.33
CA ASP A 309 20.11 -14.50 -6.71
C ASP A 309 20.01 -14.57 -5.19
N PHE A 310 18.98 -15.25 -4.66
CA PHE A 310 18.86 -15.47 -3.22
C PHE A 310 20.05 -16.24 -2.64
N GLU A 311 20.53 -17.28 -3.31
CA GLU A 311 21.71 -18.03 -2.86
C GLU A 311 23.00 -17.19 -2.86
N LYS A 312 23.21 -16.38 -3.91
CA LYS A 312 24.44 -15.60 -4.09
C LYS A 312 24.45 -14.30 -3.30
N ASN A 313 23.29 -13.69 -3.13
CA ASN A 313 23.09 -12.38 -2.53
C ASN A 313 22.21 -12.44 -1.27
N TYR A 314 22.16 -13.59 -0.59
CA TYR A 314 21.36 -13.88 0.61
C TYR A 314 21.24 -12.72 1.61
N ASN A 315 22.36 -12.07 1.95
CA ASN A 315 22.38 -10.98 2.93
C ASN A 315 21.52 -9.77 2.55
N MET A 316 21.24 -9.57 1.26
CA MET A 316 20.37 -8.51 0.75
C MET A 316 18.89 -8.72 1.11
N TYR A 317 18.51 -9.95 1.47
CA TYR A 317 17.13 -10.34 1.73
C TYR A 317 16.77 -10.40 3.22
N ILE A 318 17.76 -10.47 4.10
CA ILE A 318 17.54 -10.54 5.55
C ILE A 318 16.72 -9.33 6.02
N PHE A 319 17.18 -8.11 5.69
CA PHE A 319 16.51 -6.90 6.19
C PHE A 319 15.12 -6.67 5.57
N PRO A 320 14.90 -6.80 4.24
CA PRO A 320 13.55 -6.69 3.67
C PRO A 320 12.51 -7.64 4.28
N VAL A 321 12.90 -8.90 4.56
CA VAL A 321 12.00 -9.89 5.18
C VAL A 321 11.63 -9.46 6.60
N HIS A 322 12.60 -9.05 7.43
CA HIS A 322 12.32 -8.59 8.80
C HIS A 322 11.53 -7.28 8.84
N TRP A 323 11.91 -6.31 8.00
CA TRP A 323 11.24 -5.03 7.92
C TRP A 323 9.75 -5.21 7.61
N GLN A 324 9.43 -6.10 6.66
CA GLN A 324 8.04 -6.36 6.29
C GLN A 324 7.22 -6.92 7.47
N PHE A 325 7.80 -7.82 8.27
CA PHE A 325 7.13 -8.34 9.46
C PHE A 325 6.70 -7.19 10.39
N GLY A 326 7.62 -6.27 10.68
CA GLY A 326 7.34 -5.11 11.55
C GLY A 326 6.36 -4.10 10.95
N GLN A 327 6.20 -4.07 9.62
CA GLN A 327 5.16 -3.26 8.98
C GLN A 327 3.75 -3.84 9.15
N LEU A 328 3.64 -5.14 9.40
CA LEU A 328 2.38 -5.87 9.51
C LEU A 328 1.95 -6.05 10.98
N ASP A 329 2.91 -6.33 11.86
CA ASP A 329 2.74 -6.51 13.32
C ASP A 329 2.42 -5.16 13.99
N LEU A 330 1.14 -4.80 14.02
CA LEU A 330 0.67 -3.48 14.46
C LEU A 330 -0.61 -3.53 15.30
N HIS A 331 -1.38 -4.62 15.24
CA HIS A 331 -2.75 -4.67 15.73
C HIS A 331 -3.07 -5.90 16.58
N PRO A 332 -2.39 -6.07 17.74
CA PRO A 332 -1.38 -5.18 18.34
C PRO A 332 0.06 -5.53 17.90
N VAL A 333 1.04 -4.72 18.29
CA VAL A 333 2.45 -5.12 18.18
C VAL A 333 2.73 -6.19 19.24
N ASP A 334 2.67 -7.45 18.87
CA ASP A 334 2.85 -8.60 19.78
C ASP A 334 3.85 -9.65 19.29
N GLY A 335 4.46 -9.45 18.12
CA GLY A 335 5.42 -10.38 17.54
C GLY A 335 4.75 -11.53 16.79
N TYR A 336 3.47 -11.42 16.47
CA TYR A 336 2.69 -12.39 15.72
C TYR A 336 1.89 -11.68 14.62
N LEU A 337 1.73 -12.33 13.47
CA LEU A 337 0.84 -11.84 12.41
C LEU A 337 -0.45 -12.63 12.40
N SER A 338 -1.55 -11.97 12.73
CA SER A 338 -2.89 -12.52 12.55
C SER A 338 -3.32 -12.55 11.07
N HIS A 339 -4.36 -13.32 10.75
CA HIS A 339 -4.95 -13.30 9.39
C HIS A 339 -5.34 -11.89 8.91
N THR A 340 -5.77 -11.04 9.85
CA THR A 340 -6.12 -9.63 9.62
C THR A 340 -4.89 -8.80 9.25
N GLU A 341 -3.76 -9.01 9.90
CA GLU A 341 -2.53 -8.25 9.64
C GLU A 341 -1.85 -8.65 8.35
N LEU A 342 -2.09 -9.87 7.87
CA LEU A 342 -1.67 -10.33 6.55
C LEU A 342 -2.53 -9.77 5.40
N ALA A 343 -3.65 -9.07 5.68
CA ALA A 343 -4.54 -8.52 4.65
C ALA A 343 -3.86 -7.63 3.59
N PRO A 344 -2.85 -6.79 3.92
CA PRO A 344 -2.11 -6.02 2.92
C PRO A 344 -1.38 -6.91 1.88
N LEU A 345 -1.01 -8.14 2.24
CA LEU A 345 -0.38 -9.11 1.34
C LEU A 345 -1.38 -9.84 0.43
N ARG A 346 -2.68 -9.52 0.54
CA ARG A 346 -3.74 -10.02 -0.36
C ARG A 346 -4.21 -8.92 -1.33
N ALA A 347 -3.49 -7.80 -1.40
CA ALA A 347 -3.77 -6.73 -2.34
C ALA A 347 -3.37 -7.11 -3.78
N PRO A 348 -4.04 -6.57 -4.82
CA PRO A 348 -3.77 -6.93 -6.22
C PRO A 348 -2.34 -6.62 -6.73
N LEU A 349 -1.59 -5.75 -6.07
CA LEU A 349 -0.20 -5.44 -6.44
C LEU A 349 0.82 -6.48 -5.96
N ILE A 350 0.39 -7.41 -5.10
CA ILE A 350 1.23 -8.46 -4.57
C ILE A 350 1.35 -9.56 -5.62
N PRO A 351 2.56 -10.06 -5.92
CA PRO A 351 2.70 -11.15 -6.87
C PRO A 351 1.99 -12.40 -6.34
N MET A 352 1.03 -12.91 -7.12
CA MET A 352 0.28 -14.14 -6.82
C MET A 352 -0.44 -14.06 -5.47
N GLU A 353 -1.15 -12.95 -5.23
CA GLU A 353 -1.77 -12.64 -3.95
C GLU A 353 -2.81 -13.67 -3.50
N HIS A 354 -3.40 -14.41 -4.46
CA HIS A 354 -4.32 -15.51 -4.19
C HIS A 354 -3.66 -16.70 -3.48
N CYS A 355 -2.33 -16.80 -3.51
CA CYS A 355 -1.56 -17.81 -2.78
C CYS A 355 -1.22 -17.41 -1.35
N THR A 356 -1.39 -16.14 -0.95
CA THR A 356 -0.97 -15.62 0.36
C THR A 356 -1.51 -16.44 1.53
N THR A 357 -2.83 -16.68 1.59
CA THR A 357 -3.42 -17.45 2.69
C THR A 357 -2.90 -18.88 2.72
N ARG A 358 -2.90 -19.56 1.57
CA ARG A 358 -2.42 -20.95 1.46
C ARG A 358 -0.95 -21.08 1.85
N PHE A 359 -0.13 -20.09 1.49
CA PHE A 359 1.28 -20.06 1.86
C PHE A 359 1.46 -19.88 3.36
N PHE A 360 0.82 -18.89 3.99
CA PHE A 360 0.99 -18.69 5.43
C PHE A 360 0.37 -19.79 6.27
N GLU A 361 -0.66 -20.51 5.79
CA GLU A 361 -1.11 -21.75 6.42
C GLU A 361 -0.03 -22.86 6.44
N THR A 362 0.90 -22.87 5.49
CA THR A 362 2.06 -23.77 5.51
C THR A 362 3.20 -23.27 6.39
N CYS A 363 3.19 -21.98 6.74
CA CYS A 363 4.17 -21.35 7.62
C CYS A 363 3.80 -21.45 9.10
N ASP A 364 2.51 -21.56 9.40
CA ASP A 364 1.94 -21.80 10.73
C ASP A 364 2.26 -23.25 11.18
N LEU A 365 3.46 -23.44 11.73
CA LEU A 365 4.02 -24.76 12.04
C LEU A 365 3.35 -25.36 13.28
N ASP A 366 3.04 -24.54 14.28
CA ASP A 366 2.38 -24.97 15.52
C ASP A 366 0.84 -24.93 15.45
N ASN A 367 0.29 -24.43 14.33
CA ASN A 367 -1.13 -24.38 14.01
C ASN A 367 -1.95 -23.47 14.94
N ASP A 368 -1.33 -22.45 15.54
CA ASP A 368 -2.01 -21.50 16.42
C ASP A 368 -2.80 -20.41 15.66
N LYS A 369 -2.71 -20.38 14.33
CA LYS A 369 -3.36 -19.41 13.40
C LYS A 369 -2.72 -18.02 13.38
N TYR A 370 -1.56 -17.90 13.98
CA TYR A 370 -0.70 -16.74 13.91
C TYR A 370 0.60 -17.13 13.21
N ILE A 371 1.35 -16.12 12.74
CA ILE A 371 2.68 -16.33 12.17
C ILE A 371 3.67 -15.61 13.06
N ALA A 372 4.46 -16.35 13.83
CA ALA A 372 5.55 -15.79 14.61
C ALA A 372 6.69 -15.29 13.71
N LEU A 373 7.57 -14.42 14.23
CA LEU A 373 8.73 -13.92 13.49
C LEU A 373 9.62 -15.06 12.96
N GLU A 374 9.81 -16.10 13.77
CA GLU A 374 10.63 -17.25 13.42
C GLU A 374 10.02 -18.04 12.25
N GLU A 375 8.71 -18.27 12.28
CA GLU A 375 7.95 -18.93 11.22
C GLU A 375 7.97 -18.13 9.93
N TRP A 376 7.69 -16.82 10.02
CA TRP A 376 7.76 -15.88 8.91
C TRP A 376 9.14 -15.92 8.22
N ALA A 377 10.21 -15.75 9.00
CA ALA A 377 11.56 -15.69 8.48
C ALA A 377 11.99 -17.03 7.86
N ASN A 378 11.68 -18.15 8.51
CA ASN A 378 11.94 -19.49 8.00
C ASN A 378 11.21 -19.76 6.68
N CYS A 379 9.96 -19.33 6.56
CA CYS A 379 9.18 -19.48 5.33
C CYS A 379 9.75 -18.72 4.13
N PHE A 380 10.48 -17.62 4.37
CA PHE A 380 11.21 -16.90 3.33
C PHE A 380 12.66 -17.39 3.15
N GLY A 381 13.07 -18.43 3.86
CA GLY A 381 14.40 -19.06 3.76
C GLY A 381 15.49 -18.33 4.52
N ILE A 382 15.14 -17.43 5.44
CA ILE A 382 16.11 -16.80 6.35
C ILE A 382 16.54 -17.84 7.38
N LYS A 383 17.84 -17.94 7.61
CA LYS A 383 18.44 -18.91 8.55
C LYS A 383 18.19 -18.43 9.98
N GLU A 384 17.92 -19.37 10.88
CA GLU A 384 17.63 -19.10 12.30
C GLU A 384 18.63 -18.14 12.97
N LYS A 385 19.93 -18.30 12.69
CA LYS A 385 21.00 -17.45 13.25
C LYS A 385 20.98 -15.99 12.76
N ASP A 386 20.29 -15.72 11.66
CA ASP A 386 20.16 -14.41 11.03
C ASP A 386 18.77 -13.78 11.33
N ILE A 387 17.95 -14.44 12.16
CA ILE A 387 16.68 -13.91 12.66
C ILE A 387 16.98 -12.97 13.83
N ASP A 388 16.61 -11.70 13.68
CA ASP A 388 16.97 -10.64 14.61
C ASP A 388 15.81 -9.67 14.82
N LYS A 389 15.32 -9.61 16.06
CA LYS A 389 14.20 -8.74 16.49
C LYS A 389 14.54 -7.26 16.35
N ASP A 390 15.82 -6.88 16.39
CA ASP A 390 16.28 -5.48 16.22
C ASP A 390 16.13 -4.98 14.77
N LEU A 391 15.76 -5.87 13.84
CA LEU A 391 15.48 -5.57 12.42
C LEU A 391 14.00 -5.30 12.15
N VAL A 392 13.12 -5.62 13.10
CA VAL A 392 11.66 -5.46 13.00
C VAL A 392 11.22 -4.05 13.41
N ILE A 393 12.06 -3.35 14.20
CA ILE A 393 11.79 -2.03 14.80
C ILE A 393 12.03 -0.86 13.83
#